data_AF-A0A555BCD2-F1
#
_entry.id   AF-A0A555BCD2-F1
#
_cell.length_a   1.000
_cell.length_b   1.000
_cell.length_c   1.000
_cell.angle_alpha   90.00
_cell.angle_beta   90.00
_cell.angle_gamma   90.00
#
_symmetry.space_group_name_H-M   'P 1'
#
loop_
_entity.id
_entity.type
_entity.pdbx_description
1 polymer ?
#
loop_
_entity_poly.entity_id
_entity_poly.type
_entity_poly.pdbx_seq_one_letter_code
_entity_poly.pdbx_strand_id
1 'polypeptide(L)'
;RAGTKGRRQALIFMITNSGHDKTSVCYDYHEYGRKVAEGSIEDDSFFSFICSLDEGEDPFKDESCWKKANPSLGHTFTDRYLREQVTQARGMPSKESIVRRLNFCQWVDADNPWMSSDVWMGCEEDFDLHELQGEECYGGLDLSGTRDLTSLALFFPKKRKLLVEFWTPKDT
;
A
#
# COMPACT_ATOMS: atom_id res chain seq x y z
N ARG A 1 -24.63 10.67 -9.34
CA ARG A 1 -25.65 10.86 -8.28
C ARG A 1 -27.06 10.91 -8.90
N ALA A 2 -27.78 9.78 -8.98
CA ALA A 2 -29.13 9.74 -9.59
C ALA A 2 -30.27 9.65 -8.55
N GLY A 3 -30.03 9.01 -7.40
CA GLY A 3 -31.06 8.78 -6.35
C GLY A 3 -31.51 10.02 -5.56
N THR A 4 -30.86 11.17 -5.75
CA THR A 4 -31.15 12.42 -5.00
C THR A 4 -31.87 13.47 -5.85
N LYS A 5 -32.15 13.20 -7.13
CA LYS A 5 -32.64 14.16 -8.13
C LYS A 5 -33.89 14.96 -7.71
N GLY A 6 -34.75 14.40 -6.87
CA GLY A 6 -35.98 15.06 -6.39
C GLY A 6 -35.84 15.85 -5.07
N ARG A 7 -34.69 15.80 -4.39
CA ARG A 7 -34.50 16.40 -3.06
C ARG A 7 -33.59 17.62 -3.15
N ARG A 8 -34.13 18.80 -2.82
CA ARG A 8 -33.41 20.09 -2.87
C ARG A 8 -32.21 20.16 -1.91
N GLN A 9 -32.27 19.47 -0.77
CA GLN A 9 -31.20 19.41 0.24
C GLN A 9 -30.89 17.95 0.57
N ALA A 10 -30.42 17.20 -0.42
CA ALA A 10 -30.05 15.80 -0.22
C ALA A 10 -28.70 15.70 0.50
N LEU A 11 -28.66 14.98 1.61
CA LEU A 11 -27.41 14.59 2.27
C LEU A 11 -27.12 13.12 1.96
N ILE A 12 -25.90 12.83 1.49
CA ILE A 12 -25.36 11.47 1.40
C ILE A 12 -24.25 11.38 2.44
N PHE A 13 -24.38 10.45 3.36
CA PHE A 13 -23.39 10.20 4.40
C PHE A 13 -22.71 8.86 4.12
N MET A 14 -21.39 8.86 3.99
CA MET A 14 -20.60 7.67 3.67
C MET A 14 -19.54 7.48 4.75
N ILE A 15 -19.49 6.28 5.32
CA ILE A 15 -18.42 5.84 6.20
C ILE A 15 -17.68 4.74 5.45
N THR A 16 -16.37 4.86 5.34
CA THR A 16 -15.50 3.87 4.70
C THR A 16 -14.23 3.69 5.52
N ASN A 17 -13.46 2.65 5.21
CA ASN A 17 -12.12 2.44 5.74
C ASN A 17 -11.18 2.13 4.56
N SER A 18 -9.87 2.22 4.80
CA SER A 18 -8.88 1.85 3.78
C SER A 18 -9.04 0.37 3.35
N GLY A 19 -8.80 0.13 2.08
CA GLY A 19 -8.93 -1.18 1.43
C GLY A 19 -7.59 -1.70 0.92
N HIS A 20 -7.65 -2.85 0.26
CA HIS A 20 -6.55 -3.38 -0.56
C HIS A 20 -6.73 -3.13 -2.07
N ASP A 21 -7.94 -2.79 -2.50
CA ASP A 21 -8.28 -2.58 -3.90
C ASP A 21 -8.34 -1.08 -4.24
N LYS A 22 -7.28 -0.60 -4.90
CA LYS A 22 -7.16 0.78 -5.41
C LYS A 22 -7.98 1.03 -6.68
N THR A 23 -8.66 0.02 -7.22
CA THR A 23 -9.63 0.17 -8.33
C THR A 23 -11.08 0.27 -7.84
N SER A 24 -11.27 0.20 -6.52
CA SER A 24 -12.60 0.25 -5.91
C SER A 24 -13.19 1.65 -5.93
N VAL A 25 -14.53 1.72 -5.94
CA VAL A 25 -15.29 2.98 -5.78
C VAL A 25 -14.93 3.69 -4.47
N CYS A 26 -14.58 2.94 -3.42
CA CYS A 26 -14.12 3.52 -2.16
C CYS A 26 -12.81 4.28 -2.31
N TYR A 27 -11.87 3.76 -3.11
CA TYR A 27 -10.61 4.43 -3.40
C TYR A 27 -10.82 5.70 -4.22
N ASP A 28 -11.69 5.65 -5.24
CA ASP A 28 -12.03 6.83 -6.05
C ASP A 28 -12.58 7.98 -5.20
N TYR A 29 -13.52 7.69 -4.29
CA TYR A 29 -14.06 8.71 -3.38
C TYR A 29 -13.06 9.16 -2.32
N HIS A 30 -12.14 8.28 -1.88
CA HIS A 30 -11.06 8.64 -0.97
C HIS A 30 -10.10 9.65 -1.63
N GLU A 31 -9.62 9.37 -2.83
CA GLU A 31 -8.74 10.27 -3.58
C GLU A 31 -9.43 11.58 -3.95
N TYR A 32 -10.71 11.53 -4.34
CA TYR A 32 -11.49 12.76 -4.56
C TYR A 32 -11.59 13.59 -3.29
N GLY A 33 -11.96 12.96 -2.16
CA GLY A 33 -12.04 13.63 -0.86
C GLY A 33 -10.70 14.22 -0.42
N ARG A 34 -9.59 13.51 -0.63
CA ARG A 34 -8.24 14.02 -0.33
C ARG A 34 -7.92 15.28 -1.14
N LYS A 35 -8.20 15.26 -2.44
CA LYS A 35 -7.99 16.41 -3.34
C LYS A 35 -8.86 17.63 -2.98
N VAL A 36 -10.09 17.39 -2.52
CA VAL A 36 -10.95 18.46 -2.01
C VAL A 36 -10.40 19.02 -0.69
N ALA A 37 -10.00 18.15 0.25
CA ALA A 37 -9.46 18.56 1.54
C ALA A 37 -8.16 19.38 1.43
N GLU A 38 -7.27 19.02 0.50
CA GLU A 38 -6.00 19.74 0.27
C GLU A 38 -6.16 21.00 -0.59
N GLY A 39 -7.36 21.24 -1.16
CA GLY A 39 -7.66 22.40 -2.01
C GLY A 39 -7.24 22.27 -3.47
N SER A 40 -6.82 21.08 -3.92
CA SER A 40 -6.55 20.79 -5.34
C SER A 40 -7.82 20.80 -6.20
N ILE A 41 -8.98 20.51 -5.60
CA ILE A 41 -10.30 20.56 -6.22
C ILE A 41 -11.23 21.42 -5.35
N GLU A 42 -11.92 22.39 -5.96
CA GLU A 42 -12.97 23.17 -5.31
C GLU A 42 -14.34 22.50 -5.53
N ASP A 43 -14.94 21.94 -4.46
CA ASP A 43 -16.30 21.39 -4.47
C ASP A 43 -16.98 21.59 -3.10
N ASP A 44 -17.69 22.70 -2.94
CA ASP A 44 -18.43 23.04 -1.72
C ASP A 44 -19.57 22.05 -1.40
N SER A 45 -19.95 21.17 -2.35
CA SER A 45 -20.97 20.15 -2.12
C SER A 45 -20.41 18.87 -1.49
N PHE A 46 -19.09 18.78 -1.32
CA PHE A 46 -18.40 17.60 -0.81
C PHE A 46 -17.60 17.94 0.45
N PHE A 47 -18.07 17.44 1.60
CA PHE A 47 -17.30 17.49 2.84
C PHE A 47 -16.55 16.17 3.05
N SER A 48 -15.22 16.25 3.15
CA SER A 48 -14.34 15.13 3.46
C SER A 48 -13.72 15.28 4.85
N PHE A 49 -13.81 14.24 5.66
CA PHE A 49 -13.06 14.10 6.91
C PHE A 49 -12.26 12.81 6.84
N ILE A 50 -10.95 12.92 6.63
CA ILE A 50 -10.05 11.79 6.44
C ILE A 50 -9.02 11.79 7.56
N CYS A 51 -8.94 10.69 8.30
CA CYS A 51 -7.93 10.44 9.31
C CYS A 51 -7.05 9.28 8.82
N SER A 52 -5.89 9.59 8.28
CA SER A 52 -4.93 8.61 7.77
C SER A 52 -3.51 9.07 8.03
N LEU A 53 -2.57 8.14 7.97
CA LEU A 53 -1.15 8.45 8.01
C LEU A 53 -0.67 8.97 6.64
N ASP A 54 0.36 9.82 6.66
CA ASP A 54 1.04 10.27 5.44
C ASP A 54 1.97 9.18 4.90
N GLU A 55 2.38 9.34 3.64
CA GLU A 55 3.45 8.54 3.07
C GLU A 55 4.74 8.70 3.89
N GLY A 56 5.37 7.57 4.23
CA GLY A 56 6.59 7.52 5.04
C GLY A 56 6.36 7.45 6.55
N GLU A 57 5.15 7.72 7.06
CA GLU A 57 4.84 7.49 8.48
C GLU A 57 4.65 5.99 8.75
N ASP A 58 5.44 5.43 9.68
CA ASP A 58 5.37 4.01 10.03
C ASP A 58 4.85 3.80 11.46
N PRO A 59 3.57 3.38 11.63
CA PRO A 59 2.97 3.19 12.95
C PRO A 59 3.59 2.03 13.74
N PHE A 60 4.37 1.16 13.09
CA PHE A 60 5.10 0.08 13.74
C PHE A 60 6.42 0.54 14.34
N LYS A 61 6.94 1.71 13.91
CA LYS A 61 8.21 2.28 14.36
C LYS A 61 8.00 3.52 15.23
N ASP A 62 6.96 4.31 14.97
CA ASP A 62 6.66 5.54 15.72
C ASP A 62 5.20 5.55 16.23
N GLU A 63 5.04 5.65 17.54
CA GLU A 63 3.72 5.76 18.17
C GLU A 63 3.13 7.18 18.09
N SER A 64 3.96 8.18 17.79
CA SER A 64 3.52 9.59 17.75
C SER A 64 2.46 9.85 16.68
N CYS A 65 2.48 9.08 15.59
CA CYS A 65 1.55 9.20 14.48
C CYS A 65 0.16 8.57 14.77
N TRP A 66 0.00 7.79 15.84
CA TRP A 66 -1.22 7.02 16.09
C TRP A 66 -2.47 7.89 16.23
N LYS A 67 -2.34 9.04 16.88
CA LYS A 67 -3.46 9.98 17.11
C LYS A 67 -4.01 10.57 15.82
N LYS A 68 -3.18 10.66 14.77
CA LYS A 68 -3.57 11.24 13.47
C LYS A 68 -4.59 10.37 12.74
N ALA A 69 -4.38 9.06 12.73
CA ALA A 69 -5.35 8.11 12.17
C ALA A 69 -6.52 7.81 13.13
N ASN A 70 -6.34 8.06 14.44
CA ASN A 70 -7.28 7.66 15.48
C ASN A 70 -7.73 8.85 16.36
N PRO A 71 -8.62 9.72 15.87
CA PRO A 71 -9.07 10.92 16.62
C PRO A 71 -9.79 10.59 17.93
N SER A 72 -10.29 9.35 18.09
CA SER A 72 -10.94 8.87 19.32
C SER A 72 -9.98 8.17 20.31
N LEU A 73 -8.68 8.13 20.02
CA LEU A 73 -7.68 7.52 20.90
C LEU A 73 -7.63 8.25 22.25
N GLY A 74 -7.70 7.51 23.34
CA GLY A 74 -7.83 8.03 24.71
C GLY A 74 -9.28 8.26 25.15
N HIS A 75 -10.26 8.17 24.24
CA HIS A 75 -11.68 8.30 24.55
C HIS A 75 -12.45 6.99 24.38
N THR A 76 -12.32 6.35 23.22
CA THR A 76 -13.04 5.10 22.90
C THR A 76 -12.18 3.86 23.17
N PHE A 77 -10.88 3.96 22.95
CA PHE A 77 -9.89 2.93 23.23
C PHE A 77 -8.58 3.57 23.66
N THR A 78 -7.66 2.77 24.17
CA THR A 78 -6.43 3.24 24.81
C THR A 78 -5.21 3.00 23.94
N ASP A 79 -4.13 3.76 24.19
CA ASP A 79 -2.82 3.52 23.57
C ASP A 79 -2.33 2.09 23.82
N ARG A 80 -2.66 1.52 24.98
CA ARG A 80 -2.34 0.13 25.32
C ARG A 80 -2.95 -0.85 24.31
N TYR A 81 -4.22 -0.66 23.92
CA TYR A 81 -4.88 -1.53 22.96
C TYR A 81 -4.18 -1.48 21.58
N LEU A 82 -3.89 -0.28 21.07
CA LEU A 82 -3.15 -0.15 19.80
C LEU A 82 -1.75 -0.76 19.87
N ARG A 83 -1.03 -0.55 20.98
CA ARG A 83 0.29 -1.14 21.19
C ARG A 83 0.25 -2.66 21.18
N GLU A 84 -0.77 -3.26 21.79
CA GLU A 84 -0.98 -4.70 21.74
C GLU A 84 -1.26 -5.19 20.31
N GLN A 85 -2.08 -4.48 19.52
CA GLN A 85 -2.33 -4.82 18.11
C GLN A 85 -1.04 -4.76 17.27
N VAL A 86 -0.29 -3.66 17.37
CA VAL A 86 0.99 -3.47 16.65
C VAL A 86 1.99 -4.56 17.05
N THR A 87 2.11 -4.85 18.35
CA THR A 87 3.04 -5.87 18.85
C THR A 87 2.68 -7.28 18.36
N GLN A 88 1.40 -7.64 18.35
CA GLN A 88 0.94 -8.96 17.87
C GLN A 88 1.04 -9.13 16.36
N ALA A 89 1.05 -8.03 15.61
CA ALA A 89 1.19 -8.05 14.17
C ALA A 89 2.65 -8.17 13.73
N ARG A 90 3.62 -7.67 14.51
CA ARG A 90 5.05 -7.73 14.16
C ARG A 90 5.51 -9.13 13.77
N GLY A 91 6.10 -9.24 12.58
CA GLY A 91 6.61 -10.51 12.04
C GLY A 91 5.53 -11.41 11.45
N MET A 92 4.30 -10.93 11.32
CA MET A 92 3.19 -11.63 10.66
C MET A 92 2.62 -10.74 9.54
N PRO A 93 3.11 -10.85 8.29
CA PRO A 93 2.73 -9.96 7.18
C PRO A 93 1.21 -9.78 6.99
N SER A 94 0.44 -10.86 7.18
CA SER A 94 -1.02 -10.85 7.12
C SER A 94 -1.65 -9.96 8.20
N LYS A 95 -1.19 -10.08 9.44
CA LYS A 95 -1.67 -9.25 10.55
C LYS A 95 -1.18 -7.81 10.45
N GLU A 96 0.05 -7.60 9.98
CA GLU A 96 0.56 -6.25 9.72
C GLU A 96 -0.32 -5.53 8.70
N SER A 97 -0.68 -6.20 7.59
CA SER A 97 -1.61 -5.64 6.60
C SER A 97 -2.96 -5.25 7.21
N ILE A 98 -3.54 -6.14 8.04
CA ILE A 98 -4.80 -5.86 8.73
C ILE A 98 -4.68 -4.66 9.68
N VAL A 99 -3.62 -4.57 10.48
CA VAL A 99 -3.41 -3.47 11.43
C VAL A 99 -3.16 -2.15 10.70
N ARG A 100 -2.31 -2.14 9.66
CA ARG A 100 -2.07 -0.95 8.82
C ARG A 100 -3.38 -0.42 8.22
N ARG A 101 -4.22 -1.32 7.71
CA ARG A 101 -5.49 -0.98 7.08
C ARG A 101 -6.55 -0.52 8.09
N LEU A 102 -6.82 -1.33 9.11
CA LEU A 102 -7.97 -1.12 9.99
C LEU A 102 -7.69 -0.18 11.17
N ASN A 103 -6.45 -0.09 11.65
CA ASN A 103 -6.07 0.77 12.77
C ASN A 103 -5.39 2.07 12.33
N PHE A 104 -4.76 2.11 11.15
CA PHE A 104 -3.98 3.26 10.69
C PHE A 104 -4.42 3.83 9.34
N CYS A 105 -5.50 3.28 8.77
CA CYS A 105 -6.11 3.75 7.53
C CYS A 105 -5.13 3.84 6.34
N GLN A 106 -4.13 2.95 6.31
CA GLN A 106 -3.19 2.83 5.20
C GLN A 106 -3.74 1.90 4.12
N TRP A 107 -3.77 2.37 2.88
CA TRP A 107 -4.06 1.53 1.72
C TRP A 107 -2.89 0.59 1.47
N VAL A 108 -3.16 -0.71 1.45
CA VAL A 108 -2.16 -1.78 1.27
C VAL A 108 -2.30 -2.40 -0.11
N ASP A 109 -1.22 -2.86 -0.72
CA ASP A 109 -1.25 -3.42 -2.09
C ASP A 109 -1.77 -4.87 -2.14
N ALA A 110 -1.82 -5.58 -1.01
CA ALA A 110 -2.32 -6.95 -0.93
C ALA A 110 -3.02 -7.23 0.40
N ASP A 111 -4.12 -8.00 0.33
CA ASP A 111 -4.89 -8.43 1.51
C ASP A 111 -4.12 -9.41 2.40
N ASN A 112 -3.19 -10.17 1.82
CA ASN A 112 -2.33 -11.11 2.53
C ASN A 112 -0.96 -11.22 1.84
N PRO A 113 -0.05 -10.25 2.05
CA PRO A 113 1.27 -10.31 1.44
C PRO A 113 2.05 -11.51 2.01
N TRP A 114 2.67 -12.32 1.15
CA TRP A 114 3.55 -13.41 1.59
C TRP A 114 4.85 -12.88 2.22
N MET A 115 5.30 -11.70 1.79
CA MET A 115 6.50 -11.01 2.26
C MET A 115 6.20 -9.51 2.41
N SER A 116 6.74 -8.86 3.44
CA SER A 116 6.53 -7.42 3.62
C SER A 116 7.33 -6.61 2.60
N SER A 117 6.80 -5.45 2.20
CA SER A 117 7.49 -4.53 1.27
C SER A 117 8.85 -4.11 1.82
N ASP A 118 8.95 -3.79 3.11
CA ASP A 118 10.22 -3.42 3.77
C ASP A 118 11.30 -4.51 3.63
N VAL A 119 10.92 -5.79 3.75
CA VAL A 119 11.87 -6.91 3.58
C VAL A 119 12.30 -7.04 2.12
N TRP A 120 11.38 -6.85 1.18
CA TRP A 120 11.68 -6.90 -0.25
C TRP A 120 12.60 -5.75 -0.67
N MET A 121 12.22 -4.51 -0.34
CA MET A 121 12.99 -3.31 -0.67
C MET A 121 14.34 -3.30 0.06
N GLY A 122 14.43 -3.87 1.27
CA GLY A 122 15.68 -4.06 1.98
C GLY A 122 16.65 -5.05 1.33
N CYS A 123 16.20 -5.83 0.34
CA CYS A 123 17.06 -6.69 -0.47
C CYS A 123 17.58 -6.00 -1.74
N GLU A 124 17.07 -4.80 -2.07
CA GLU A 124 17.52 -4.04 -3.23
C GLU A 124 18.93 -3.48 -2.98
N GLU A 125 19.87 -3.82 -3.86
CA GLU A 125 21.27 -3.42 -3.74
C GLU A 125 21.85 -3.26 -5.15
N ASP A 126 22.53 -2.13 -5.39
CA ASP A 126 23.31 -1.93 -6.61
C ASP A 126 24.58 -2.80 -6.56
N PHE A 127 24.85 -3.53 -7.65
CA PHE A 127 26.09 -4.29 -7.81
C PHE A 127 26.59 -4.23 -9.25
N ASP A 128 27.89 -4.38 -9.44
CA ASP A 128 28.50 -4.41 -10.77
C ASP A 128 28.25 -5.76 -11.46
N LEU A 129 27.62 -5.71 -12.63
CA LEU A 129 27.33 -6.89 -13.45
C LEU A 129 28.61 -7.62 -13.89
N HIS A 130 29.74 -6.91 -14.00
CA HIS A 130 31.01 -7.55 -14.34
C HIS A 130 31.48 -8.56 -13.28
N GLU A 131 31.11 -8.38 -12.01
CA GLU A 131 31.46 -9.32 -10.94
C GLU A 131 30.73 -10.66 -11.03
N LEU A 132 29.67 -10.73 -11.84
CA LEU A 132 28.86 -11.92 -12.08
C LEU A 132 29.28 -12.68 -13.34
N GLN A 133 30.12 -12.07 -14.19
CA GLN A 133 30.53 -12.65 -15.45
C GLN A 133 31.41 -13.89 -15.23
N GLY A 134 31.01 -15.02 -15.80
CA GLY A 134 31.72 -16.29 -15.67
C GLY A 134 31.41 -17.08 -14.39
N GLU A 135 30.55 -16.56 -13.52
CA GLU A 135 30.03 -17.32 -12.38
C GLU A 135 28.91 -18.26 -12.81
N GLU A 136 28.73 -19.34 -12.04
CA GLU A 136 27.60 -20.25 -12.21
C GLU A 136 26.30 -19.52 -11.85
N CYS A 137 25.28 -19.65 -12.69
CA CYS A 137 23.95 -19.08 -12.45
C CYS A 137 22.83 -20.04 -12.81
N TYR A 138 21.69 -19.87 -12.14
CA TYR A 138 20.43 -20.51 -12.47
C TYR A 138 19.47 -19.47 -13.03
N GLY A 139 19.06 -19.65 -14.28
CA GLY A 139 18.16 -18.75 -14.98
C GLY A 139 16.73 -19.24 -14.99
N GLY A 140 15.79 -18.34 -14.69
CA GLY A 140 14.36 -18.50 -14.96
C GLY A 140 13.91 -17.45 -15.97
N LEU A 141 13.20 -17.87 -17.00
CA LEU A 141 12.65 -16.99 -18.03
C LEU A 141 11.13 -17.18 -18.06
N ASP A 142 10.40 -16.10 -17.76
CA ASP A 142 8.95 -16.04 -17.84
C ASP A 142 8.55 -15.17 -19.03
N LEU A 143 8.01 -15.80 -20.06
CA LEU A 143 7.68 -15.15 -21.33
C LEU A 143 6.27 -14.60 -21.31
N SER A 144 6.13 -13.34 -21.73
CA SER A 144 4.82 -12.71 -21.92
C SER A 144 4.36 -12.71 -23.38
N GLY A 145 3.05 -12.54 -23.55
CA GLY A 145 2.43 -12.29 -24.85
C GLY A 145 2.38 -10.79 -25.19
N THR A 146 1.26 -10.34 -25.73
CA THR A 146 1.16 -9.01 -26.37
C THR A 146 1.07 -7.81 -25.40
N ARG A 147 0.70 -8.03 -24.14
CA ARG A 147 0.44 -6.92 -23.18
C ARG A 147 1.08 -7.09 -21.80
N ASP A 148 1.68 -8.25 -21.52
CA ASP A 148 2.30 -8.53 -20.23
C ASP A 148 3.82 -8.33 -20.30
N LEU A 149 4.48 -8.21 -19.14
CA LEU A 149 5.93 -8.09 -19.04
C LEU A 149 6.59 -9.47 -19.11
N THR A 150 7.65 -9.58 -19.90
CA THR A 150 8.58 -10.72 -19.86
C THR A 150 9.59 -10.47 -18.75
N SER A 151 9.94 -11.51 -17.99
CA SER A 151 10.95 -11.43 -16.95
C SER A 151 12.06 -12.47 -17.12
N LEU A 152 13.31 -12.03 -16.93
CA LEU A 152 14.47 -12.91 -16.80
C LEU A 152 15.06 -12.73 -15.41
N ALA A 153 15.12 -13.83 -14.67
CA ALA A 153 15.76 -13.88 -13.35
C ALA A 153 17.00 -14.76 -13.40
N LEU A 154 18.16 -14.23 -13.04
CA LEU A 154 19.43 -14.96 -12.94
C LEU A 154 19.89 -14.97 -11.48
N PHE A 155 19.94 -16.16 -10.88
CA PHE A 155 20.42 -16.34 -9.51
C PHE A 155 21.85 -16.89 -9.48
N PHE A 156 22.74 -16.17 -8.81
CA PHE A 156 24.16 -16.52 -8.67
C PHE A 156 24.43 -17.05 -7.25
N PRO A 157 24.41 -18.38 -7.02
CA PRO A 157 24.44 -18.97 -5.67
C PRO A 157 25.69 -18.62 -4.86
N LYS A 158 26.87 -18.56 -5.50
CA LYS A 158 28.14 -18.23 -4.83
C LYS A 158 28.17 -16.79 -4.31
N LYS A 159 27.59 -15.86 -5.08
CA LYS A 159 27.53 -14.43 -4.73
C LYS A 159 26.29 -14.09 -3.91
N ARG A 160 25.30 -14.99 -3.88
CA ARG A 160 23.96 -14.79 -3.30
C ARG A 160 23.26 -13.54 -3.87
N LYS A 161 23.44 -13.32 -5.17
CA LYS A 161 22.85 -12.19 -5.90
C LYS A 161 21.77 -12.70 -6.86
N LEU A 162 20.69 -11.94 -6.97
CA LEU A 162 19.62 -12.16 -7.92
C LEU A 162 19.56 -10.95 -8.85
N LEU A 163 19.75 -11.17 -10.14
CA LEU A 163 19.53 -10.16 -11.17
C LEU A 163 18.18 -10.43 -11.82
N VAL A 164 17.30 -9.43 -11.84
CA VAL A 164 16.00 -9.55 -12.50
C VAL A 164 15.83 -8.42 -13.50
N GLU A 165 15.56 -8.77 -14.75
CA GLU A 165 15.24 -7.81 -15.81
C GLU A 165 13.80 -8.02 -16.27
N PHE A 166 13.10 -6.91 -16.48
CA PHE A 166 11.73 -6.88 -17.01
C PHE A 166 11.69 -6.06 -18.29
N TRP A 167 11.03 -6.59 -19.31
CA TRP A 167 10.80 -5.86 -20.56
C TRP A 167 9.47 -6.23 -21.18
N THR A 168 8.91 -5.31 -21.97
CA THR A 168 7.82 -5.62 -22.88
C THR A 168 8.40 -6.28 -24.13
N PRO A 169 7.85 -7.41 -24.61
CA PRO A 169 8.19 -7.93 -25.93
C PRO A 169 8.04 -6.81 -26.97
N LYS A 170 9.10 -6.56 -27.76
CA LYS A 170 9.00 -5.65 -28.90
C LYS A 170 7.93 -6.18 -29.85
N ASP A 171 7.10 -5.28 -30.39
CA ASP A 171 6.00 -5.53 -31.33
C ASP A 171 6.07 -6.91 -32.01
N THR A 172 5.22 -7.83 -31.55
CA THR A 172 4.81 -9.02 -32.30
C THR A 172 3.40 -8.83 -32.83
#